data_AF-A0A0F9R277-F1
#
_entry.id   AF-A0A0F9R277-F1
#
_cell.length_a   1.000
_cell.length_b   1.000
_cell.length_c   1.000
_cell.angle_alpha   90.00
_cell.angle_beta   90.00
_cell.angle_gamma   90.00
#
_symmetry.space_group_name_H-M   'P 1'
#
loop_
_entity.id
_entity.type
_entity.pdbx_description
1 polymer ?
#
loop_
_entity_poly.entity_id
_entity_poly.type
_entity_poly.pdbx_seq_one_letter_code
_entity_poly.pdbx_strand_id
1 'polypeptide(L)'
;MPAIYQADTWCDSCADAIREQLNPNNLPIASENEYDSDEYPKWINKDEEADCPQHCGSHEKCLEAITLPDSTKIGALLSTSLTTQGVEYVTEAIADGGVMAEWWEKEFTEAGYDLT
;
A
#
# COMPACT_ATOMS: atom_id res chain seq x y z
N MET A 1 -6.87 -0.44 8.04
CA MET A 1 -5.86 -1.48 7.72
C MET A 1 -5.78 -1.61 6.20
N PRO A 2 -4.65 -2.00 5.60
CA PRO A 2 -4.63 -2.26 4.16
C PRO A 2 -5.47 -3.48 3.79
N ALA A 3 -5.99 -3.53 2.57
CA ALA A 3 -6.72 -4.67 2.01
C ALA A 3 -6.06 -5.21 0.75
N ILE A 4 -6.36 -6.46 0.41
CA ILE A 4 -6.22 -6.99 -0.95
C ILE A 4 -7.60 -7.06 -1.60
N TYR A 5 -7.71 -6.58 -2.83
CA TYR A 5 -8.89 -6.72 -3.66
C TYR A 5 -8.51 -6.78 -5.14
N GLN A 6 -8.98 -7.79 -5.87
CA GLN A 6 -8.70 -8.01 -7.29
C GLN A 6 -7.21 -7.91 -7.64
N ALA A 7 -6.37 -8.68 -6.92
CA ALA A 7 -4.92 -8.73 -7.06
C ALA A 7 -4.15 -7.41 -6.78
N ASP A 8 -4.83 -6.35 -6.35
CA ASP A 8 -4.22 -5.09 -5.92
C ASP A 8 -4.30 -4.91 -4.40
N THR A 9 -3.39 -4.10 -3.85
CA THR A 9 -3.41 -3.69 -2.45
C THR A 9 -4.01 -2.29 -2.30
N TRP A 10 -4.78 -2.07 -1.23
CA TRP A 10 -5.56 -0.85 -1.03
C TRP A 10 -5.31 -0.29 0.36
N CYS A 11 -5.22 1.04 0.48
CA CYS A 11 -5.27 1.67 1.80
C CYS A 11 -6.66 1.56 2.40
N ASP A 12 -6.77 1.80 3.71
CA ASP A 12 -8.01 1.64 4.49
C ASP A 12 -9.17 2.42 3.86
N SER A 13 -8.95 3.72 3.62
CA SER A 13 -9.95 4.60 3.04
C SER A 13 -10.41 4.16 1.64
N CYS A 14 -9.49 3.66 0.80
CA CYS A 14 -9.87 3.20 -0.55
C CYS A 14 -10.60 1.86 -0.51
N ALA A 15 -10.17 0.95 0.36
CA ALA A 15 -10.84 -0.33 0.54
C ALA A 15 -12.26 -0.15 1.10
N ASP A 16 -12.44 0.74 2.07
CA ASP A 16 -13.78 1.09 2.59
C ASP A 16 -14.66 1.71 1.51
N ALA A 17 -14.13 2.61 0.67
CA ALA A 17 -14.87 3.17 -0.44
C ALA A 17 -15.30 2.10 -1.47
N ILE A 18 -14.45 1.10 -1.75
CA ILE A 18 -14.80 -0.05 -2.60
C ILE A 18 -15.91 -0.87 -1.95
N ARG A 19 -15.80 -1.15 -0.64
CA ARG A 19 -16.80 -1.89 0.12
C ARG A 19 -18.18 -1.22 0.08
N GLU A 20 -18.23 0.09 0.27
CA GLU A 20 -19.45 0.87 0.15
C GLU A 20 -20.06 0.79 -1.26
N GLN A 21 -19.22 0.80 -2.31
CA GLN A 21 -19.71 0.67 -3.69
C GLN A 21 -20.26 -0.73 -3.99
N LEU A 22 -19.62 -1.78 -3.48
CA LEU A 22 -20.04 -3.17 -3.68
C LEU A 22 -21.25 -3.55 -2.82
N ASN A 23 -21.39 -2.93 -1.64
CA ASN A 23 -22.46 -3.19 -0.70
C ASN A 23 -23.14 -1.88 -0.22
N PRO A 24 -23.81 -1.14 -1.13
CA PRO A 24 -24.37 0.19 -0.83
C PRO A 24 -25.51 0.16 0.20
N ASN A 25 -26.12 -1.01 0.43
CA ASN A 25 -27.18 -1.20 1.42
C ASN A 25 -26.66 -1.74 2.76
N ASN A 26 -25.34 -1.91 2.91
CA ASN A 26 -24.68 -2.47 4.09
C ASN A 26 -25.33 -3.80 4.54
N LEU A 27 -25.61 -4.68 3.58
CA LEU A 27 -26.14 -6.02 3.86
C LEU A 27 -25.09 -6.83 4.64
N PRO A 28 -25.51 -7.78 5.49
CA PRO A 28 -24.57 -8.68 6.15
C PRO A 28 -23.67 -9.37 5.12
N ILE A 29 -22.36 -9.26 5.32
CA ILE A 29 -21.35 -9.90 4.47
C ILE A 29 -21.04 -11.27 5.10
N ALA A 30 -20.76 -12.26 4.26
CA ALA A 30 -20.26 -13.55 4.69
C ALA A 30 -18.97 -13.37 5.54
N SER A 31 -18.62 -14.37 6.34
CA SER A 31 -17.35 -14.34 7.08
C SER A 31 -16.18 -14.18 6.10
N GLU A 32 -15.08 -13.54 6.51
CA GLU A 32 -13.90 -13.33 5.64
C GLU A 32 -13.25 -14.64 5.16
N ASN A 33 -13.56 -15.75 5.82
CA ASN A 33 -13.15 -17.11 5.41
C ASN A 33 -14.07 -17.72 4.33
N GLU A 34 -15.15 -17.05 3.95
CA GLU A 34 -16.21 -17.57 3.06
C GLU A 34 -16.24 -16.91 1.68
N TYR A 35 -15.52 -15.81 1.47
CA TYR A 35 -15.37 -15.14 0.16
C TYR A 35 -13.89 -15.04 -0.24
N ASP A 36 -13.58 -14.71 -1.48
CA ASP A 36 -12.21 -14.41 -1.94
C ASP A 36 -11.95 -12.89 -2.01
N SER A 37 -10.69 -12.47 -1.89
CA SER A 37 -10.28 -11.10 -2.22
C SER A 37 -10.59 -10.68 -3.66
N ASP A 38 -10.89 -11.61 -4.57
CA ASP A 38 -11.42 -11.28 -5.90
C ASP A 38 -12.87 -10.77 -5.86
N GLU A 39 -13.63 -11.12 -4.83
CA GLU A 39 -15.06 -10.81 -4.69
C GLU A 39 -15.32 -9.59 -3.82
N TYR A 40 -14.59 -9.45 -2.71
CA TYR A 40 -14.75 -8.36 -1.77
C TYR A 40 -13.43 -8.06 -1.05
N PRO A 41 -13.10 -6.79 -0.73
CA PRO A 41 -11.81 -6.47 -0.12
C PRO A 41 -11.58 -7.23 1.19
N LYS A 42 -10.42 -7.91 1.29
CA LYS A 42 -9.98 -8.61 2.49
C LYS A 42 -8.89 -7.85 3.20
N TRP A 43 -9.02 -7.70 4.52
CA TRP A 43 -8.02 -6.99 5.29
C TRP A 43 -6.76 -7.83 5.46
N ILE A 44 -5.61 -7.19 5.28
CA ILE A 44 -4.32 -7.80 5.51
C ILE A 44 -3.64 -7.19 6.73
N ASN A 45 -2.74 -7.96 7.33
CA ASN A 45 -1.94 -7.46 8.43
C ASN A 45 -0.89 -6.49 7.89
N LYS A 46 -0.94 -5.23 8.32
CA LYS A 46 0.03 -4.20 7.91
C LYS A 46 1.45 -4.45 8.43
N ASP A 47 1.59 -5.30 9.44
CA ASP A 47 2.88 -5.62 10.06
C ASP A 47 3.59 -6.80 9.35
N GLU A 48 2.99 -7.35 8.29
CA GLU A 48 3.67 -8.32 7.42
C GLU A 48 4.73 -7.61 6.56
N GLU A 49 5.93 -8.17 6.55
CA GLU A 49 7.04 -7.67 5.74
C GLU A 49 6.80 -7.94 4.25
N ALA A 50 7.21 -7.00 3.41
CA ALA A 50 7.12 -7.11 1.95
C ALA A 50 8.51 -7.05 1.27
N ASP A 51 8.62 -7.72 0.12
CA ASP A 51 9.83 -7.73 -0.72
C ASP A 51 10.01 -6.44 -1.54
N CYS A 52 9.09 -5.47 -1.42
CA CYS A 52 9.23 -4.10 -1.95
C CYS A 52 8.18 -3.17 -1.31
N PRO A 53 8.37 -1.83 -1.38
CA PRO A 53 7.38 -0.87 -0.88
C PRO A 53 6.01 -1.06 -1.54
N GLN A 54 4.99 -1.31 -0.72
CA GLN A 54 3.61 -1.51 -1.20
C GLN A 54 2.85 -0.20 -1.16
N HIS A 55 2.30 0.22 -2.30
CA HIS A 55 1.46 1.42 -2.40
C HIS A 55 0.02 1.04 -2.77
N CYS A 56 -0.94 1.88 -2.35
CA CYS A 56 -2.32 1.72 -2.76
C CYS A 56 -2.48 1.71 -4.30
N GLY A 57 -3.16 0.69 -4.82
CA GLY A 57 -3.46 0.45 -6.23
C GLY A 57 -4.34 1.54 -6.88
N SER A 58 -4.97 2.41 -6.09
CA SER A 58 -5.68 3.58 -6.61
C SER A 58 -4.74 4.66 -7.16
N HIS A 59 -3.43 4.55 -6.88
CA HIS A 59 -2.39 5.45 -7.37
C HIS A 59 -2.73 6.93 -7.11
N GLU A 60 -2.73 7.79 -8.14
CA GLU A 60 -3.06 9.22 -8.03
C GLU A 60 -4.50 9.50 -7.55
N LYS A 61 -5.40 8.51 -7.65
CA LYS A 61 -6.80 8.59 -7.20
C LYS A 61 -6.98 8.04 -5.78
N CYS A 62 -5.89 7.65 -5.11
CA CYS A 62 -5.95 7.24 -3.72
C CYS A 62 -6.54 8.38 -2.87
N LEU A 63 -7.50 8.03 -2.02
CA LEU A 63 -8.12 9.00 -1.09
C LEU A 63 -7.10 9.56 -0.08
N GLU A 64 -6.00 8.84 0.11
CA GLU A 64 -4.86 9.21 0.95
C GLU A 64 -3.59 9.36 0.10
N ALA A 65 -3.72 9.78 -1.16
CA ALA A 65 -2.60 9.93 -2.07
C ALA A 65 -1.50 10.84 -1.47
N ILE A 66 -0.26 10.40 -1.62
CA ILE A 66 0.93 11.17 -1.26
C ILE A 66 1.28 12.06 -2.45
N THR A 67 1.56 13.34 -2.19
CA THR A 67 2.07 14.27 -3.20
C THR A 67 3.58 14.40 -3.03
N LEU A 68 4.33 13.98 -4.05
CA LEU A 68 5.77 14.08 -4.10
C LEU A 68 6.23 15.53 -4.36
N PRO A 69 7.51 15.87 -4.11
CA PRO A 69 8.05 17.23 -4.32
C PRO A 69 7.86 17.79 -5.74
N ASP A 70 7.80 16.94 -6.75
CA ASP A 70 7.55 17.30 -8.16
C ASP A 70 6.05 17.45 -8.49
N SER A 71 5.17 17.40 -7.48
CA SER A 71 3.71 17.37 -7.58
C SER A 71 3.10 16.09 -8.14
N THR A 72 3.90 15.04 -8.40
CA THR A 72 3.38 13.71 -8.75
C THR A 72 2.60 13.15 -7.58
N LYS A 73 1.43 12.55 -7.86
CA LYS A 73 0.62 11.86 -6.86
C LYS A 73 0.79 10.36 -6.96
N ILE A 74 1.06 9.73 -5.83
CA ILE A 74 1.19 8.27 -5.71
C ILE A 74 0.18 7.75 -4.67
N GLY A 75 -0.10 6.45 -4.71
CA GLY A 75 -0.93 5.82 -3.68
C GLY A 75 -0.28 5.90 -2.30
N ALA A 76 -1.07 5.84 -1.24
CA ALA A 76 -0.53 5.77 0.13
C ALA A 76 0.43 4.58 0.28
N LEU A 77 1.55 4.77 1.00
CA LEU A 77 2.43 3.68 1.42
C LEU A 77 1.70 2.84 2.48
N LEU A 78 1.60 1.53 2.26
CA LEU A 78 0.73 0.66 3.05
C LEU A 78 1.43 0.09 4.30
N SER A 79 2.75 -0.06 4.24
CA SER A 79 3.59 -0.49 5.35
C SER A 79 5.02 -0.01 5.14
N THR A 80 5.73 0.20 6.24
CA THR A 80 7.18 0.41 6.26
C THR A 80 7.95 -0.88 6.57
N SER A 81 7.27 -2.01 6.78
CA SER A 81 7.90 -3.29 7.08
C SER A 81 8.40 -3.96 5.80
N LEU A 82 9.72 -4.00 5.62
CA LEU A 82 10.42 -4.65 4.51
C LEU A 82 11.14 -5.91 4.96
N THR A 83 11.14 -6.92 4.08
CA THR A 83 12.06 -8.05 4.18
C THR A 83 13.48 -7.61 3.78
N THR A 84 14.46 -8.51 3.90
CA THR A 84 15.81 -8.27 3.36
C THR A 84 15.79 -7.94 1.87
N GLN A 85 14.95 -8.62 1.07
CA GLN A 85 14.82 -8.33 -0.36
C GLN A 85 14.17 -6.96 -0.60
N GLY A 86 13.22 -6.57 0.25
CA GLY A 86 12.64 -5.22 0.21
C GLY A 86 13.64 -4.12 0.49
N VAL A 87 14.56 -4.33 1.42
CA VAL A 87 15.66 -3.40 1.69
C VAL A 87 16.58 -3.29 0.47
N GLU A 88 17.02 -4.43 -0.09
CA GLU A 88 17.84 -4.45 -1.31
C GLU A 88 17.17 -3.70 -2.46
N TYR A 89 15.87 -3.93 -2.68
CA TYR A 89 15.08 -3.25 -3.70
C TYR A 89 15.10 -1.72 -3.51
N VAL A 90 14.87 -1.24 -2.29
CA VAL A 90 14.86 0.19 -2.00
C VAL A 90 16.25 0.81 -2.18
N THR A 91 17.31 0.14 -1.71
CA THR A 91 18.69 0.60 -1.89
C THR A 91 19.07 0.69 -3.36
N GLU A 92 18.71 -0.29 -4.18
CA GLU A 92 18.94 -0.24 -5.64
C GLU A 92 18.17 0.91 -6.29
N ALA A 93 16.90 1.11 -5.93
CA ALA A 93 16.10 2.22 -6.45
C ALA A 93 16.67 3.60 -6.07
N ILE A 94 17.22 3.74 -4.85
CA ILE A 94 17.91 4.96 -4.42
C ILE A 94 19.17 5.21 -5.25
N ALA A 95 19.94 4.17 -5.56
CA ALA A 95 21.14 4.28 -6.39
C ALA A 95 20.83 4.72 -7.83
N ASP A 96 19.71 4.25 -8.39
CA ASP A 96 19.20 4.68 -9.71
C ASP A 96 18.61 6.10 -9.67
N GLY A 97 18.15 6.53 -8.50
CA GLY A 97 17.66 7.87 -8.23
C GLY A 97 16.23 8.13 -8.72
N GLY A 98 15.74 9.34 -8.43
CA GLY A 98 14.39 9.77 -8.79
C GLY A 98 13.54 10.12 -7.57
N VAL A 99 12.55 10.98 -7.78
CA VAL A 99 11.76 11.60 -6.71
C VAL A 99 11.05 10.59 -5.80
N MET A 100 10.64 9.44 -6.33
CA MET A 100 10.00 8.38 -5.54
C MET A 100 11.01 7.65 -4.65
N ALA A 101 12.20 7.37 -5.17
CA ALA A 101 13.26 6.70 -4.42
C ALA A 101 13.81 7.61 -3.31
N GLU A 102 13.99 8.90 -3.59
CA GLU A 102 14.34 9.91 -2.57
C GLU A 102 13.27 10.00 -1.46
N TRP A 103 12.00 9.89 -1.84
CA TRP A 103 10.91 9.85 -0.86
C TRP A 103 10.95 8.55 -0.02
N TRP A 104 11.17 7.39 -0.65
CA TRP A 104 11.34 6.13 0.07
C TRP A 104 12.52 6.14 1.03
N GLU A 105 13.67 6.66 0.62
CA GLU A 105 14.86 6.79 1.48
C GLU A 105 14.49 7.47 2.80
N LYS A 106 13.77 8.61 2.72
CA LYS A 106 13.31 9.34 3.89
C LYS A 106 12.42 8.49 4.78
N GLU A 107 11.37 7.89 4.23
CA GLU A 107 10.34 7.19 5.02
C GLU A 107 10.88 5.91 5.67
N PHE A 108 11.70 5.13 4.95
CA PHE A 108 12.28 3.90 5.49
C PHE A 108 13.43 4.18 6.46
N THR A 109 14.20 5.26 6.28
CA THR A 109 15.16 5.72 7.30
C THR A 109 14.44 6.16 8.58
N GLU A 110 13.33 6.91 8.47
CA GLU A 110 12.49 7.27 9.62
C GLU A 110 11.87 6.04 10.31
N ALA A 111 11.59 4.98 9.55
CA ALA A 111 11.14 3.69 10.08
C ALA A 111 12.25 2.84 10.72
N GLY A 112 13.52 3.26 10.64
CA GLY A 112 14.65 2.63 11.31
C GLY A 112 15.52 1.72 10.44
N TYR A 113 15.35 1.75 9.11
CA TYR A 113 16.24 1.04 8.18
C TYR A 113 17.56 1.79 7.97
N ASP A 114 18.64 1.02 7.83
CA ASP A 114 19.93 1.52 7.35
C ASP A 114 20.01 1.25 5.83
N LEU A 115 19.91 2.30 5.04
CA LEU A 115 19.86 2.24 3.57
C LEU A 115 21.15 2.76 2.92
N THR A 116 22.22 2.93 3.72
CA THR A 116 23.51 3.51 3.29
C THR A 116 24.59 2.48 2.97
#